data_AF-A0A9D8AM52-F1
#
_entry.id   AF-A0A9D8AM52-F1
#
_cell.length_a   1.000
_cell.length_b   1.000
_cell.length_c   1.000
_cell.angle_alpha   90.00
_cell.angle_beta   90.00
_cell.angle_gamma   90.00
#
_symmetry.space_group_name_H-M   'P 1'
#
loop_
_entity.id
_entity.type
_entity.pdbx_description
1 polymer ?
#
loop_
_entity_poly.entity_id
_entity_poly.type
_entity_poly.pdbx_seq_one_letter_code
_entity_poly.pdbx_strand_id
1 'polypeptide(L)'
;MDIVVISSILGIGSLGLLFGAGLAYASKKFAVEVDPKIEHILDELPGANCGGCGYPGCSGYAEAVVKSGADISLCAPGGDEVIGKIAHILGVEAVAAERRVAVVQCQGNNELAPKRFEYDGVLDCNAAELVMGGDKACTYGCLGLGSCVNACPFDAMEMRDNGLPYVFEEKCTACGMCVAACPRGIMKIIPVSQKIFLGCVSLDKTKAVKQVCKVGCTACTLCSKEKVTPSGSIEMEGNLPKILNIKAEDLNNAVEKCPTKSYVVRN
;
A
#
# COMPACT_ATOMS: atom_id res chain seq x y z
N MET A 1 -10.96 15.62 65.95
CA MET A 1 -10.68 14.86 64.72
C MET A 1 -10.11 13.53 65.15
N ASP A 2 -10.76 12.43 64.81
CA ASP A 2 -10.38 11.11 65.31
C ASP A 2 -8.96 10.73 64.88
N ILE A 3 -8.24 10.06 65.77
CA ILE A 3 -6.86 9.60 65.52
C ILE A 3 -6.76 8.74 64.25
N VAL A 4 -7.84 8.01 63.93
CA VAL A 4 -7.98 7.22 62.70
C VAL A 4 -7.96 8.13 61.48
N VAL A 5 -8.75 9.21 61.48
CA VAL A 5 -8.82 10.17 60.36
C VAL A 5 -7.47 10.85 60.13
N ILE A 6 -6.77 11.24 61.20
CA ILE A 6 -5.44 11.85 61.09
C ILE A 6 -4.43 10.85 60.52
N SER A 7 -4.45 9.59 60.98
CA SER A 7 -3.54 8.55 60.49
C SER A 7 -3.76 8.20 59.02
N SER A 8 -5.01 8.19 58.55
CA SER A 8 -5.34 7.97 57.13
C SER A 8 -4.86 9.11 56.23
N ILE A 9 -5.05 10.36 56.67
CA ILE A 9 -4.59 11.55 55.92
C ILE A 9 -3.06 11.53 55.80
N LEU A 10 -2.35 11.26 56.91
CA LEU A 10 -0.89 11.17 56.89
C LEU A 10 -0.39 9.99 56.05
N GLY A 11 -1.04 8.82 56.16
CA GLY A 11 -0.67 7.64 55.37
C GLY A 11 -0.79 7.87 53.87
N ILE A 12 -1.96 8.34 53.40
CA ILE A 12 -2.17 8.61 51.97
C ILE A 12 -1.33 9.80 51.49
N GLY A 13 -1.21 10.86 52.30
CA GLY A 13 -0.43 12.04 51.96
C GLY A 13 1.07 11.74 51.81
N SER A 14 1.64 10.96 52.72
CA SER A 14 3.05 10.54 52.66
C SER A 14 3.33 9.63 51.47
N LEU A 15 2.44 8.66 51.20
CA LEU A 15 2.58 7.77 50.06
C LEU A 15 2.46 8.52 48.73
N GLY A 16 1.53 9.47 48.65
CA GLY A 16 1.36 10.35 47.49
C GLY A 16 2.59 11.24 47.25
N LEU A 17 3.16 11.80 48.32
CA LEU A 17 4.38 12.61 48.21
C LEU A 17 5.59 11.78 47.80
N LEU A 18 5.72 10.55 48.32
CA LEU A 18 6.80 9.64 47.98
C LEU A 18 6.72 9.21 46.51
N PHE A 19 5.55 8.76 46.03
CA PHE A 19 5.40 8.37 44.63
C PHE A 19 5.45 9.56 43.67
N GLY A 20 4.88 10.70 44.06
CA GLY A 20 4.96 11.93 43.26
C GLY A 20 6.39 12.42 43.09
N ALA A 21 7.17 12.47 44.18
CA ALA A 21 8.59 12.81 44.12
C ALA A 21 9.41 11.79 43.31
N GLY A 22 9.11 10.50 43.47
CA GLY A 22 9.72 9.42 42.69
C GLY A 22 9.46 9.56 41.18
N LEU A 23 8.21 9.82 40.78
CA LEU A 23 7.84 10.04 39.38
C LEU A 23 8.46 11.33 38.83
N ALA A 24 8.51 12.41 39.61
CA ALA A 24 9.14 13.66 39.18
C ALA A 24 10.65 13.50 38.97
N TYR A 25 11.33 12.76 39.86
CA TYR A 25 12.74 12.42 39.71
C TYR A 25 12.97 11.53 38.48
N ALA A 26 12.16 10.48 38.31
CA ALA A 26 12.26 9.59 37.15
C ALA A 26 12.02 10.36 35.85
N SER A 27 10.97 11.19 35.77
CA SER A 27 10.65 12.01 34.60
C SER A 27 11.81 12.91 34.20
N LYS A 28 12.49 13.56 35.15
CA LYS A 28 13.66 14.40 34.85
C LYS A 28 14.91 13.60 34.49
N LYS A 29 15.16 12.49 35.18
CA LYS A 29 16.36 11.68 34.98
C LYS A 29 16.33 10.90 33.66
N PHE A 30 15.15 10.48 33.23
CA PHE A 30 14.93 9.73 31.99
C PHE A 30 14.31 10.58 30.88
N ALA A 31 14.30 11.91 31.03
CA ALA A 31 13.91 12.82 29.96
C ALA A 31 14.89 12.65 28.79
N VAL A 32 14.36 12.27 27.63
CA VAL A 32 15.13 12.19 26.39
C VAL A 32 14.96 13.54 25.69
N GLU A 33 16.07 14.23 25.41
CA GLU A 33 16.03 15.42 24.56
C GLU A 33 15.63 15.01 23.14
N VAL A 34 14.43 15.42 22.74
CA VAL A 34 13.95 15.27 21.36
C VAL A 34 14.46 16.45 20.57
N ASP A 35 15.10 16.20 19.43
CA ASP A 35 15.51 17.26 18.52
C ASP A 35 14.25 18.02 18.06
N PRO A 36 14.16 19.36 18.25
CA PRO A 36 12.97 20.14 17.91
C PRO A 36 12.60 20.02 16.42
N LYS A 37 13.55 19.66 15.54
CA LYS A 37 13.25 19.38 14.13
C LYS A 37 12.33 18.19 13.95
N ILE A 38 12.38 17.19 14.84
CA ILE A 38 11.51 16.01 14.76
C ILE A 38 10.06 16.42 14.99
N GLU A 39 9.79 17.26 16.00
CA GLU A 39 8.45 17.77 16.28
C GLU A 39 7.94 18.63 15.12
N HIS A 40 8.77 19.56 14.62
CA HIS A 40 8.39 20.37 13.47
C HIS A 40 8.08 19.54 12.22
N ILE A 41 8.88 18.51 11.92
CA ILE A 41 8.59 17.62 10.78
C ILE A 41 7.30 16.84 11.03
N LEU A 42 7.08 16.36 12.25
CA LEU A 42 5.87 15.62 12.61
C LEU A 42 4.60 16.45 12.40
N ASP A 43 4.63 17.72 12.77
CA ASP A 43 3.51 18.66 12.60
C ASP A 43 3.17 18.92 11.12
N GLU A 44 4.16 18.82 10.24
CA GLU A 44 3.95 18.98 8.80
C GLU A 44 3.52 17.67 8.10
N LEU A 45 3.63 16.52 8.76
CA LEU A 45 3.18 15.24 8.19
C LEU A 45 1.65 15.10 8.26
N PRO A 46 1.02 14.36 7.32
CA PRO A 46 -0.44 14.20 7.29
C PRO A 46 -1.06 13.43 8.48
N GLY A 47 -0.26 12.93 9.44
CA GLY A 47 -0.75 12.18 10.61
C GLY A 47 -1.41 10.83 10.31
N ALA A 48 -1.39 10.35 9.06
CA ALA A 48 -2.12 9.15 8.62
C ALA A 48 -1.58 7.84 9.19
N ASN A 49 -0.34 7.81 9.72
CA ASN A 49 0.30 6.64 10.34
C ASN A 49 0.22 5.33 9.51
N CYS A 50 0.19 5.44 8.19
CA CYS A 50 -0.09 4.32 7.29
C CYS A 50 1.06 3.32 7.09
N GLY A 51 2.29 3.67 7.51
CA GLY A 51 3.48 2.82 7.32
C GLY A 51 3.95 2.64 5.87
N GLY A 52 3.34 3.32 4.90
CA GLY A 52 3.70 3.19 3.48
C GLY A 52 5.14 3.59 3.12
N CYS A 53 5.76 4.44 3.95
CA CYS A 53 7.17 4.83 3.82
C CYS A 53 8.16 3.81 4.42
N GLY A 54 7.68 2.73 5.05
CA GLY A 54 8.52 1.72 5.70
C GLY A 54 8.89 2.02 7.16
N TYR A 55 8.40 3.11 7.74
CA TYR A 55 8.65 3.51 9.13
C TYR A 55 7.39 3.34 10.01
N PRO A 56 7.56 3.12 11.34
CA PRO A 56 6.45 2.94 12.27
C PRO A 56 5.72 4.27 12.54
N GLY A 57 4.82 4.63 11.64
CA GLY A 57 4.01 5.84 11.74
C GLY A 57 4.74 7.12 11.34
N CYS A 58 4.04 8.25 11.47
CA CYS A 58 4.55 9.58 11.11
C CYS A 58 5.71 10.01 12.02
N SER A 59 5.61 9.75 13.33
CA SER A 59 6.68 10.08 14.29
C SER A 59 7.96 9.29 14.02
N GLY A 60 7.85 7.98 13.73
CA GLY A 60 9.00 7.16 13.37
C GLY A 60 9.68 7.62 12.08
N TYR A 61 8.89 8.09 11.09
CA TYR A 61 9.44 8.68 9.88
C TYR A 61 10.15 10.02 10.16
N ALA A 62 9.52 10.92 10.91
CA ALA A 62 10.10 12.21 11.29
C ALA A 62 11.43 12.03 12.04
N GLU A 63 11.49 11.08 12.98
CA GLU A 63 12.71 10.73 13.69
C GLU A 63 13.79 10.18 12.74
N ALA A 64 13.43 9.29 11.81
CA ALA A 64 14.37 8.72 10.86
C ALA A 64 14.94 9.76 9.88
N VAL A 65 14.13 10.73 9.46
CA VAL A 65 14.58 11.84 8.61
C VAL A 65 15.67 12.65 9.32
N VAL A 66 15.49 12.98 10.60
CA VAL A 66 16.44 13.80 11.36
C VAL A 66 17.66 12.99 11.82
N LYS A 67 17.45 11.81 12.41
CA LYS A 67 18.51 11.04 13.08
C LYS A 67 19.26 10.10 12.14
N SER A 68 18.57 9.54 11.16
CA SER A 68 19.10 8.49 10.27
C SER A 68 19.31 8.97 8.83
N GLY A 69 18.92 10.21 8.51
CA GLY A 69 19.01 10.75 7.15
C GLY A 69 18.09 10.05 6.17
N ALA A 70 16.92 9.58 6.62
CA ALA A 70 15.91 9.02 5.74
C ALA A 70 15.51 10.04 4.66
N ASP A 71 15.23 9.53 3.45
CA ASP A 71 14.83 10.37 2.33
C ASP A 71 13.52 11.12 2.66
N ILE A 72 13.49 12.44 2.41
CA ILE A 72 12.37 13.34 2.73
C ILE A 72 11.16 13.16 1.80
N SER A 73 11.33 12.41 0.70
CA SER A 73 10.31 12.14 -0.33
C SER A 73 9.47 10.90 -0.09
N LEU A 74 9.68 10.20 1.04
CA LEU A 74 9.02 8.90 1.30
C LEU A 74 7.57 9.05 1.76
N CYS A 75 7.14 10.22 2.22
CA CYS A 75 5.74 10.46 2.59
C CYS A 75 4.85 10.67 1.36
N ALA A 76 4.45 9.58 0.71
CA ALA A 76 3.57 9.63 -0.46
C ALA A 76 2.26 10.42 -0.22
N PRO A 77 1.58 10.33 0.96
CA PRO A 77 0.42 11.16 1.24
C PRO A 77 0.68 12.65 1.43
N GLY A 78 1.90 13.02 1.84
CA GLY A 78 2.29 14.43 2.00
C GLY A 78 2.63 15.10 0.67
N GLY A 79 3.12 14.32 -0.30
CA GLY A 79 3.49 14.82 -1.62
C GLY A 79 4.54 15.93 -1.57
N ASP A 80 4.63 16.70 -2.65
CA ASP A 80 5.65 17.75 -2.82
C ASP A 80 5.53 18.88 -1.79
N GLU A 81 4.33 19.15 -1.27
CA GLU A 81 4.12 20.17 -0.23
C GLU A 81 4.91 19.81 1.04
N VAL A 82 4.74 18.58 1.53
CA VAL A 82 5.44 18.09 2.72
C VAL A 82 6.94 18.00 2.47
N ILE A 83 7.37 17.57 1.27
CA ILE A 83 8.79 17.56 0.90
C ILE A 83 9.38 18.96 1.01
N GLY A 84 8.71 19.98 0.46
CA GLY A 84 9.16 21.36 0.53
C GLY A 84 9.27 21.89 1.97
N LYS A 85 8.30 21.57 2.82
CA LYS A 85 8.30 21.94 4.24
C LYS A 85 9.43 21.28 5.02
N ILE A 86 9.62 19.97 4.83
CA ILE A 86 10.72 19.22 5.46
C ILE A 86 12.08 19.73 4.96
N ALA A 87 12.21 19.99 3.66
CA ALA A 87 13.42 20.54 3.07
C ALA A 87 13.79 21.91 3.68
N HIS A 88 12.79 22.78 3.90
CA HIS A 88 12.97 24.05 4.58
C HIS A 88 13.42 23.88 6.03
N ILE A 89 12.85 22.92 6.79
CA ILE A 89 13.25 22.63 8.17
C ILE A 89 14.70 22.12 8.26
N LEU A 90 15.13 21.31 7.28
CA LEU A 90 16.47 20.71 7.26
C LEU A 90 17.52 21.60 6.57
N GLY A 91 17.10 22.62 5.82
CA GLY A 91 17.98 23.47 5.01
C GLY A 91 18.56 22.74 3.80
N VAL A 92 17.81 21.80 3.21
CA VAL A 92 18.21 21.04 2.01
C VAL A 92 17.35 21.43 0.81
N GLU A 93 17.79 21.10 -0.40
CA GLU A 93 16.99 21.31 -1.61
C GLU A 93 15.86 20.27 -1.72
N ALA A 94 14.65 20.73 -2.02
CA ALA A 94 13.50 19.87 -2.30
C ALA A 94 13.59 19.34 -3.73
N VAL A 95 13.64 18.02 -3.88
CA VAL A 95 13.47 17.35 -5.18
C VAL A 95 12.08 16.74 -5.23
N ALA A 96 11.30 17.11 -6.25
CA ALA A 96 9.95 16.60 -6.44
C ALA A 96 9.97 15.08 -6.62
N ALA A 97 9.08 14.39 -5.91
CA ALA A 97 8.96 12.94 -6.01
C ALA A 97 8.12 12.58 -7.24
N GLU A 98 8.48 11.53 -7.97
CA GLU A 98 7.61 11.03 -9.03
C GLU A 98 6.29 10.52 -8.41
N ARG A 99 5.16 11.15 -8.77
CA ARG A 99 3.84 10.77 -8.28
C ARG A 99 3.54 9.30 -8.59
N ARG A 100 3.01 8.59 -7.60
CA ARG A 100 2.65 7.17 -7.68
C ARG A 100 1.17 6.97 -7.39
N VAL A 101 0.64 5.80 -7.75
CA VAL A 101 -0.78 5.47 -7.65
C VAL A 101 -0.95 3.96 -7.48
N ALA A 102 -2.00 3.56 -6.75
CA ALA A 102 -2.40 2.17 -6.62
C ALA A 102 -3.11 1.68 -7.89
N VAL A 103 -2.79 0.47 -8.32
CA VAL A 103 -3.44 -0.21 -9.44
C VAL A 103 -3.85 -1.62 -9.06
N VAL A 104 -4.85 -2.12 -9.76
CA VAL A 104 -5.42 -3.45 -9.57
C VAL A 104 -4.85 -4.38 -10.64
N GLN A 105 -4.00 -5.34 -10.27
CA GLN A 105 -3.44 -6.33 -11.19
C GLN A 105 -4.38 -7.52 -11.43
N CYS A 106 -5.66 -7.24 -11.70
CA CYS A 106 -6.67 -8.25 -12.05
C CYS A 106 -7.72 -7.66 -12.98
N GLN A 107 -7.86 -8.24 -14.17
CA GLN A 107 -8.93 -7.90 -15.13
C GLN A 107 -10.07 -8.93 -15.18
N GLY A 108 -9.91 -10.07 -14.50
CA GLY A 108 -10.90 -11.15 -14.52
C GLY A 108 -12.10 -10.79 -13.68
N ASN A 109 -13.04 -10.00 -14.20
CA ASN A 109 -14.32 -9.69 -13.55
C ASN A 109 -15.21 -10.95 -13.40
N ASN A 110 -16.41 -10.81 -12.83
CA ASN A 110 -17.31 -11.96 -12.58
C ASN A 110 -17.76 -12.71 -13.85
N GLU A 111 -17.69 -12.08 -15.03
CA GLU A 111 -18.03 -12.71 -16.33
C GLU A 111 -16.85 -13.40 -17.00
N LEU A 112 -15.64 -12.87 -16.77
CA LEU A 112 -14.40 -13.32 -17.39
C LEU A 112 -13.69 -14.39 -16.57
N ALA A 113 -13.89 -14.39 -15.24
CA ALA A 113 -13.37 -15.37 -14.31
C ALA A 113 -14.47 -15.79 -13.32
N PRO A 114 -15.20 -16.88 -13.60
CA PRO A 114 -16.40 -17.25 -12.85
C PRO A 114 -16.10 -17.68 -11.41
N LYS A 115 -17.15 -17.74 -10.59
CA LYS A 115 -17.11 -18.32 -9.25
C LYS A 115 -17.28 -19.84 -9.30
N ARG A 116 -16.69 -20.55 -8.35
CA ARG A 116 -16.82 -22.01 -8.13
C ARG A 116 -18.01 -22.34 -7.25
N PHE A 117 -18.33 -21.45 -6.31
CA PHE A 117 -19.44 -21.56 -5.37
C PHE A 117 -19.88 -20.15 -4.97
N GLU A 118 -20.99 -20.05 -4.25
CA GLU A 118 -21.46 -18.80 -3.66
C GLU A 118 -20.91 -18.67 -2.24
N TYR A 119 -20.19 -17.58 -1.97
CA TYR A 119 -19.72 -17.26 -0.63
C TYR A 119 -20.80 -16.50 0.14
N ASP A 120 -21.29 -17.11 1.21
CA ASP A 120 -22.20 -16.49 2.17
C ASP A 120 -21.48 -16.37 3.52
N GLY A 121 -20.96 -15.18 3.81
CA GLY A 121 -20.13 -14.93 4.98
C GLY A 121 -19.79 -13.45 5.15
N VAL A 122 -18.76 -13.17 5.95
CA VAL A 122 -18.31 -11.79 6.21
C VAL A 122 -17.77 -11.18 4.92
N LEU A 123 -18.25 -9.98 4.57
CA LEU A 123 -17.81 -9.23 3.39
C LEU A 123 -16.38 -8.69 3.55
N ASP A 124 -15.42 -9.62 3.57
CA ASP A 124 -13.98 -9.37 3.67
C ASP A 124 -13.20 -10.44 2.90
N CYS A 125 -12.25 -9.99 2.07
CA CYS A 125 -11.41 -10.86 1.26
C CYS A 125 -10.56 -11.81 2.11
N ASN A 126 -10.07 -11.42 3.29
CA ASN A 126 -9.25 -12.28 4.13
C ASN A 126 -10.10 -13.40 4.73
N ALA A 127 -11.32 -13.09 5.16
CA ALA A 127 -12.28 -14.09 5.63
C ALA A 127 -12.65 -15.09 4.52
N ALA A 128 -12.93 -14.60 3.30
CA ALA A 128 -13.27 -15.48 2.18
C ALA A 128 -12.08 -16.33 1.71
N GLU A 129 -10.86 -15.82 1.75
CA GLU A 129 -9.65 -16.58 1.40
C GLU A 129 -9.50 -17.84 2.26
N LEU A 130 -9.87 -17.78 3.54
CA LEU A 130 -9.83 -18.93 4.45
C LEU A 130 -10.81 -20.05 4.04
N VAL A 131 -11.84 -19.72 3.27
CA VAL A 131 -12.82 -20.68 2.76
C VAL A 131 -12.35 -21.22 1.42
N MET A 132 -11.48 -22.23 1.46
CA MET A 132 -10.95 -22.92 0.27
C MET A 132 -10.25 -22.01 -0.76
N GLY A 133 -9.63 -20.91 -0.30
CA GLY A 133 -9.04 -19.91 -1.20
C GLY A 133 -10.12 -19.13 -1.95
N GLY A 134 -11.23 -18.78 -1.30
CA GLY A 134 -12.31 -17.96 -1.84
C GLY A 134 -13.19 -18.60 -2.92
N ASP A 135 -14.29 -17.93 -3.22
CA ASP A 135 -15.33 -18.38 -4.14
C ASP A 135 -14.92 -18.34 -5.61
N LYS A 136 -13.91 -17.54 -5.98
CA LYS A 136 -13.49 -17.41 -7.38
C LYS A 136 -12.80 -18.66 -7.92
N ALA A 137 -13.01 -18.96 -9.21
CA ALA A 137 -12.32 -20.06 -9.88
C ALA A 137 -10.82 -19.83 -10.03
N CYS A 138 -10.42 -18.58 -10.25
CA CYS A 138 -9.03 -18.19 -10.19
C CYS A 138 -8.61 -17.97 -8.72
N THR A 139 -7.66 -18.75 -8.22
CA THR A 139 -7.09 -18.64 -6.87
C THR A 139 -6.24 -17.39 -6.66
N TYR A 140 -5.80 -16.74 -7.75
CA TYR A 140 -4.99 -15.52 -7.71
C TYR A 140 -5.79 -14.23 -7.94
N GLY A 141 -7.01 -14.35 -8.49
CA GLY A 141 -7.80 -13.20 -8.95
C GLY A 141 -8.52 -12.46 -7.82
N CYS A 142 -9.00 -11.24 -8.08
CA CYS A 142 -9.70 -10.46 -7.04
C CYS A 142 -10.99 -11.14 -6.60
N LEU A 143 -11.23 -11.27 -5.29
CA LEU A 143 -12.46 -11.87 -4.74
C LEU A 143 -13.68 -10.95 -4.82
N GLY A 144 -13.46 -9.64 -4.96
CA GLY A 144 -14.54 -8.67 -5.12
C GLY A 144 -15.29 -8.31 -3.82
N LEU A 145 -14.68 -8.52 -2.65
CA LEU A 145 -15.30 -8.23 -1.34
C LEU A 145 -14.85 -6.90 -0.70
N GLY A 146 -14.00 -6.12 -1.39
CA GLY A 146 -13.77 -4.73 -1.00
C GLY A 146 -12.82 -4.47 0.18
N SER A 147 -12.05 -5.43 0.71
CA SER A 147 -11.08 -5.15 1.80
C SER A 147 -10.10 -4.02 1.47
N CYS A 148 -9.68 -3.89 0.21
CA CYS A 148 -8.83 -2.80 -0.26
C CYS A 148 -9.55 -1.43 -0.26
N VAL A 149 -10.86 -1.42 -0.54
CA VAL A 149 -11.70 -0.22 -0.49
C VAL A 149 -11.87 0.21 0.97
N ASN A 150 -12.23 -0.72 1.86
CA ASN A 150 -12.39 -0.45 3.29
C ASN A 150 -11.09 0.02 3.97
N ALA A 151 -9.93 -0.41 3.45
CA ALA A 151 -8.62 -0.01 3.98
C ALA A 151 -8.16 1.38 3.51
N CYS A 152 -8.85 2.02 2.55
CA CYS A 152 -8.45 3.32 2.03
C CYS A 152 -9.04 4.46 2.88
N PRO A 153 -8.23 5.27 3.60
CA PRO A 153 -8.75 6.40 4.38
C PRO A 153 -8.93 7.67 3.55
N PHE A 154 -8.66 7.60 2.23
CA PHE A 154 -8.69 8.75 1.32
C PHE A 154 -9.85 8.67 0.33
N ASP A 155 -10.78 7.71 0.50
CA ASP A 155 -11.90 7.46 -0.39
C ASP A 155 -11.49 7.38 -1.88
N ALA A 156 -10.31 6.82 -2.12
CA ALA A 156 -9.69 6.74 -3.44
C ALA A 156 -10.08 5.46 -4.20
N MET A 157 -11.00 4.65 -3.65
CA MET A 157 -11.40 3.39 -4.26
C MET A 157 -12.90 3.13 -4.09
N GLU A 158 -13.48 2.38 -5.02
CA GLU A 158 -14.85 1.85 -4.93
C GLU A 158 -14.93 0.44 -5.52
N MET A 159 -15.94 -0.33 -5.11
CA MET A 159 -16.28 -1.57 -5.79
C MET A 159 -17.23 -1.29 -6.95
N ARG A 160 -16.86 -1.72 -8.16
CA ARG A 160 -17.75 -1.64 -9.32
C ARG A 160 -18.64 -2.87 -9.43
N ASP A 161 -19.74 -2.73 -10.16
CA ASP A 161 -20.72 -3.81 -10.41
C ASP A 161 -20.11 -5.05 -11.08
N ASN A 162 -18.98 -4.88 -11.78
CA ASN A 162 -18.24 -5.98 -12.38
C ASN A 162 -17.49 -6.87 -11.36
N GLY A 163 -17.51 -6.52 -10.07
CA GLY A 163 -16.87 -7.25 -8.99
C GLY A 163 -15.37 -6.97 -8.84
N LEU A 164 -14.85 -5.91 -9.47
CA LEU A 164 -13.47 -5.46 -9.30
C LEU A 164 -13.44 -4.08 -8.63
N PRO A 165 -12.43 -3.81 -7.79
CA PRO A 165 -12.21 -2.46 -7.28
C PRO A 165 -11.75 -1.54 -8.40
N TYR A 166 -12.14 -0.28 -8.29
CA TYR A 166 -11.64 0.81 -9.11
C TYR A 166 -10.88 1.80 -8.23
N VAL A 167 -9.82 2.40 -8.78
CA VAL A 167 -8.99 3.40 -8.10
C VAL A 167 -9.20 4.75 -8.77
N PHE A 168 -9.62 5.74 -7.98
CA PHE A 168 -9.65 7.15 -8.33
C PHE A 168 -8.24 7.72 -8.19
N GLU A 169 -7.51 7.81 -9.30
CA GLU A 169 -6.10 8.19 -9.29
C GLU A 169 -5.87 9.58 -8.70
N GLU A 170 -6.80 10.50 -8.94
CA GLU A 170 -6.81 11.87 -8.44
C GLU A 170 -6.87 11.96 -6.92
N LYS A 171 -7.48 10.98 -6.25
CA LYS A 171 -7.56 10.89 -4.78
C LYS A 171 -6.47 9.98 -4.18
N CYS A 172 -5.86 9.14 -5.02
CA CYS A 172 -4.89 8.17 -4.55
C CYS A 172 -3.58 8.85 -4.12
N THR A 173 -3.22 8.64 -2.86
CA THR A 173 -1.99 9.13 -2.24
C THR A 173 -0.85 8.12 -2.25
N ALA A 174 -1.06 6.95 -2.87
CA ALA A 174 -0.11 5.84 -2.88
C ALA A 174 0.42 5.38 -1.50
N CYS A 175 -0.41 5.53 -0.45
CA CYS A 175 -0.06 5.13 0.92
C CYS A 175 0.18 3.62 1.13
N GLY A 176 -0.27 2.77 0.20
CA GLY A 176 -0.03 1.32 0.25
C GLY A 176 -0.95 0.49 1.15
N MET A 177 -1.89 1.10 1.90
CA MET A 177 -2.79 0.33 2.78
C MET A 177 -3.65 -0.70 2.02
N CYS A 178 -4.10 -0.38 0.80
CA CYS A 178 -4.79 -1.34 -0.05
C CYS A 178 -3.91 -2.52 -0.49
N VAL A 179 -2.59 -2.32 -0.59
CA VAL A 179 -1.60 -3.37 -0.90
C VAL A 179 -1.48 -4.31 0.28
N ALA A 180 -1.32 -3.77 1.48
CA ALA A 180 -1.26 -4.56 2.71
C ALA A 180 -2.57 -5.32 3.00
N ALA A 181 -3.72 -4.71 2.73
CA ALA A 181 -5.04 -5.31 3.00
C ALA A 181 -5.45 -6.41 2.00
N CYS A 182 -4.76 -6.56 0.87
CA CYS A 182 -5.12 -7.52 -0.17
C CYS A 182 -4.47 -8.89 0.09
N PRO A 183 -5.23 -9.93 0.51
CA PRO A 183 -4.66 -11.25 0.81
C PRO A 183 -4.03 -11.94 -0.41
N ARG A 184 -4.38 -11.50 -1.62
CA ARG A 184 -3.90 -12.06 -2.90
C ARG A 184 -2.79 -11.26 -3.57
N GLY A 185 -2.33 -10.17 -2.95
CA GLY A 185 -1.25 -9.34 -3.50
C GLY A 185 -1.53 -8.75 -4.88
N ILE A 186 -2.80 -8.45 -5.19
CA ILE A 186 -3.23 -7.94 -6.50
C ILE A 186 -3.01 -6.44 -6.62
N MET A 187 -3.07 -5.74 -5.49
CA MET A 187 -2.89 -4.30 -5.43
C MET A 187 -1.40 -3.98 -5.52
N LYS A 188 -1.02 -3.02 -6.37
CA LYS A 188 0.37 -2.60 -6.54
C LYS A 188 0.47 -1.08 -6.67
N ILE A 189 1.53 -0.49 -6.15
CA ILE A 189 1.84 0.93 -6.38
C ILE A 189 2.80 1.07 -7.56
N ILE A 190 2.39 1.79 -8.59
CA ILE A 190 3.20 2.10 -9.77
C ILE A 190 3.32 3.62 -9.96
N PRO A 191 4.38 4.12 -10.63
CA PRO A 191 4.45 5.54 -10.97
C PRO A 191 3.33 5.92 -11.96
N VAL A 192 2.88 7.18 -11.90
CA VAL A 192 1.85 7.71 -12.82
C VAL A 192 2.32 7.65 -14.27
N SER A 193 3.64 7.80 -14.50
CA SER A 193 4.24 7.69 -15.83
C SER A 193 4.11 6.30 -16.46
N GLN A 194 3.91 5.25 -15.66
CA GLN A 194 3.68 3.89 -16.15
C GLN A 194 2.22 3.72 -16.60
N LYS A 195 1.98 3.96 -17.89
CA LYS A 195 0.65 3.79 -18.51
C LYS A 195 0.23 2.34 -18.71
N ILE A 196 1.20 1.45 -18.96
CA ILE A 196 0.94 0.04 -19.27
C ILE A 196 1.44 -0.84 -18.13
N PHE A 197 0.59 -1.74 -17.67
CA PHE A 197 0.95 -2.74 -16.66
C PHE A 197 0.20 -4.05 -16.89
N LEU A 198 0.70 -5.14 -16.29
CA LEU A 198 0.06 -6.45 -16.39
C LEU A 198 -1.10 -6.54 -15.38
N GLY A 199 -2.31 -6.79 -15.89
CA GLY A 199 -3.54 -6.97 -15.12
C GLY A 199 -3.78 -8.40 -14.65
N CYS A 200 -2.72 -9.13 -14.30
CA CYS A 200 -2.78 -10.53 -13.88
C CYS A 200 -1.57 -10.88 -13.00
N VAL A 201 -1.81 -11.59 -11.90
CA VAL A 201 -0.76 -12.12 -11.00
C VAL A 201 -0.76 -13.65 -10.90
N SER A 202 -1.56 -14.33 -11.73
CA SER A 202 -1.62 -15.79 -11.78
C SER A 202 -0.28 -16.40 -12.16
N LEU A 203 0.24 -17.29 -11.31
CA LEU A 203 1.44 -18.07 -11.61
C LEU A 203 1.14 -19.32 -12.45
N ASP A 204 -0.13 -19.63 -12.73
CA ASP A 204 -0.50 -20.76 -13.58
C ASP A 204 -0.15 -20.53 -15.06
N LYS A 205 -0.05 -21.62 -15.83
CA LYS A 205 0.28 -21.57 -17.27
C LYS A 205 -0.84 -22.07 -18.17
N THR A 206 -0.89 -21.49 -19.37
CA THR A 206 -1.55 -22.08 -20.55
C THR A 206 -2.99 -22.54 -20.30
N LYS A 207 -3.23 -23.85 -20.19
CA LYS A 207 -4.57 -24.45 -20.10
C LYS A 207 -5.23 -24.14 -18.76
N ALA A 208 -4.47 -24.17 -17.67
CA ALA A 208 -4.99 -23.90 -16.33
C ALA A 208 -5.61 -22.50 -16.25
N VAL A 209 -4.91 -21.49 -16.78
CA VAL A 209 -5.43 -20.11 -16.85
C VAL A 209 -6.66 -20.02 -17.74
N LYS A 210 -6.64 -20.60 -18.95
CA LYS A 210 -7.76 -20.53 -19.90
C LYS A 210 -9.03 -21.23 -19.40
N GLN A 211 -8.90 -22.21 -18.51
CA GLN A 211 -10.04 -22.89 -17.88
C GLN A 211 -10.76 -22.00 -16.86
N VAL A 212 -10.06 -21.03 -16.26
CA VAL A 212 -10.60 -20.22 -15.15
C VAL A 212 -10.75 -18.74 -15.46
N CYS A 213 -10.04 -18.21 -16.48
CA CYS A 213 -10.05 -16.78 -16.80
C CYS A 213 -9.81 -16.53 -18.29
N LYS A 214 -10.70 -15.77 -18.93
CA LYS A 214 -10.60 -15.40 -20.35
C LYS A 214 -9.50 -14.38 -20.65
N VAL A 215 -9.14 -13.55 -19.66
CA VAL A 215 -8.17 -12.44 -19.79
C VAL A 215 -6.89 -12.63 -18.98
N GLY A 216 -6.69 -13.81 -18.38
CA GLY A 216 -5.51 -14.11 -17.59
C GLY A 216 -4.25 -14.28 -18.44
N CYS A 217 -3.09 -13.88 -17.92
CA CYS A 217 -1.81 -14.11 -18.59
C CYS A 217 -1.53 -15.61 -18.66
N THR A 218 -1.28 -16.14 -19.85
CA THR A 218 -1.05 -17.58 -20.04
C THR A 218 0.42 -17.99 -20.06
N ALA A 219 1.34 -17.10 -19.67
CA ALA A 219 2.79 -17.31 -19.73
C ALA A 219 3.32 -17.71 -21.13
N CYS A 220 2.76 -17.15 -22.21
CA CYS A 220 3.10 -17.53 -23.59
C CYS A 220 4.43 -16.96 -24.13
N THR A 221 5.10 -16.10 -23.35
CA THR A 221 6.36 -15.41 -23.66
C THR A 221 6.37 -14.53 -24.91
N LEU A 222 5.24 -14.35 -25.61
CA LEU A 222 5.19 -13.54 -26.83
C LEU A 222 5.61 -12.08 -26.59
N CYS A 223 5.17 -11.49 -25.48
CA CYS A 223 5.45 -10.11 -25.12
C CYS A 223 6.92 -9.82 -24.81
N SER A 224 7.73 -10.83 -24.46
CA SER A 224 9.16 -10.67 -24.19
C SER A 224 10.04 -11.00 -25.39
N LYS A 225 9.45 -11.42 -26.52
CA LYS A 225 10.21 -11.72 -27.73
C LYS A 225 10.63 -10.42 -28.41
N GLU A 226 11.84 -10.40 -28.95
CA GLU A 226 12.40 -9.27 -29.71
C GLU A 226 11.47 -8.78 -30.85
N LYS A 227 10.73 -9.69 -31.50
CA LYS A 227 9.73 -9.34 -32.53
C LYS A 227 8.54 -8.52 -32.01
N VAL A 228 8.29 -8.53 -30.70
CA VAL A 228 7.20 -7.79 -30.05
C VAL A 228 7.75 -6.58 -29.33
N THR A 229 8.78 -6.76 -28.52
CA THR A 229 9.49 -5.70 -27.79
C THR A 229 10.98 -5.69 -28.16
N PRO A 230 11.37 -5.06 -29.29
CA PRO A 230 12.77 -4.99 -29.72
C PRO A 230 13.70 -4.32 -28.71
N SER A 231 13.17 -3.41 -27.88
CA SER A 231 13.96 -2.71 -26.87
C SER A 231 14.34 -3.60 -25.66
N GLY A 232 13.81 -4.82 -25.57
CA GLY A 232 13.94 -5.65 -24.37
C GLY A 232 13.18 -5.09 -23.17
N SER A 233 12.14 -4.27 -23.39
CA SER A 233 11.36 -3.64 -22.33
C SER A 233 10.58 -4.60 -21.44
N ILE A 234 10.44 -5.88 -21.85
CA ILE A 234 9.74 -6.93 -21.11
C ILE A 234 10.60 -8.18 -21.00
N GLU A 235 10.77 -8.68 -19.78
CA GLU A 235 11.41 -9.97 -19.47
C GLU A 235 10.42 -10.90 -18.77
N MET A 236 10.57 -12.21 -18.91
CA MET A 236 9.76 -13.19 -18.18
C MET A 236 10.41 -13.50 -16.83
N GLU A 237 9.73 -13.16 -15.73
CA GLU A 237 10.11 -13.56 -14.38
C GLU A 237 9.26 -14.76 -13.97
N GLY A 238 9.81 -15.96 -14.13
CA GLY A 238 9.06 -17.20 -13.99
C GLY A 238 7.92 -17.29 -15.02
N ASN A 239 6.68 -17.12 -14.56
CA ASN A 239 5.48 -17.28 -15.39
C ASN A 239 4.81 -15.95 -15.73
N LEU A 240 5.30 -14.83 -15.20
CA LEU A 240 4.73 -13.51 -15.41
C LEU A 240 5.72 -12.59 -16.15
N PRO A 241 5.25 -11.77 -17.10
CA PRO A 241 6.08 -10.75 -17.70
C PRO A 241 6.31 -9.59 -16.74
N LYS A 242 7.58 -9.18 -16.62
CA LYS A 242 8.06 -8.01 -15.90
C LYS A 242 8.43 -6.93 -16.90
N ILE A 243 7.87 -5.73 -16.72
CA ILE A 243 8.22 -4.56 -17.52
C ILE A 243 9.47 -3.93 -16.90
N LEU A 244 10.57 -3.90 -17.65
CA LEU A 244 11.85 -3.31 -17.24
C LEU A 244 11.91 -1.83 -17.58
N ASN A 245 11.37 -1.42 -18.74
CA ASN A 245 11.33 -0.03 -19.17
C ASN A 245 9.88 0.42 -19.41
N ILE A 246 9.34 1.16 -18.45
CA ILE A 246 7.94 1.65 -18.46
C ILE A 246 7.68 2.73 -19.52
N LYS A 247 8.73 3.37 -20.06
CA LYS A 247 8.64 4.45 -21.06
C LYS A 247 8.86 3.95 -22.50
N ALA A 248 9.08 2.65 -22.69
CA ALA A 248 9.34 2.12 -24.02
C ALA A 248 8.08 2.17 -24.90
N GLU A 249 8.20 2.73 -26.10
CA GLU A 249 7.09 2.86 -27.05
C GLU A 249 6.57 1.51 -27.56
N ASP A 250 7.45 0.50 -27.61
CA ASP A 250 7.15 -0.86 -28.05
C ASP A 250 6.28 -1.66 -27.07
N LEU A 251 5.99 -1.13 -25.88
CA LEU A 251 5.01 -1.73 -24.96
C LEU A 251 3.63 -1.82 -25.59
N ASN A 252 3.26 -0.89 -26.49
CA ASN A 252 1.99 -0.95 -27.21
C ASN A 252 1.89 -2.21 -28.07
N ASN A 253 3.00 -2.66 -28.68
CA ASN A 253 3.03 -3.91 -29.44
C ASN A 253 2.72 -5.11 -28.54
N ALA A 254 3.19 -5.09 -27.28
CA ALA A 254 2.91 -6.15 -26.32
C ALA A 254 1.43 -6.19 -25.93
N VAL A 255 0.78 -5.03 -25.81
CA VAL A 255 -0.67 -4.92 -25.58
C VAL A 255 -1.44 -5.50 -26.76
N GLU A 256 -1.13 -5.06 -27.98
CA GLU A 256 -1.85 -5.49 -29.19
C GLU A 256 -1.67 -6.98 -29.51
N LYS A 257 -0.45 -7.50 -29.34
CA LYS A 257 -0.13 -8.90 -29.66
C LYS A 257 -0.47 -9.87 -28.53
N CYS A 258 -0.96 -9.39 -27.38
CA CYS A 258 -1.35 -10.24 -26.26
C CYS A 258 -2.64 -11.02 -26.60
N PRO A 259 -2.60 -12.37 -26.72
CA PRO A 259 -3.77 -13.15 -27.15
C PRO A 259 -4.95 -13.06 -26.19
N THR A 260 -4.67 -12.87 -24.90
CA THR A 260 -5.66 -12.79 -23.82
C THR A 260 -5.95 -11.35 -23.38
N LYS A 261 -5.33 -10.34 -24.01
CA LYS A 261 -5.47 -8.92 -23.64
C LYS A 261 -5.23 -8.67 -22.13
N SER A 262 -4.23 -9.35 -21.57
CA SER A 262 -3.94 -9.33 -20.13
C SER A 262 -3.28 -8.04 -19.63
N TYR A 263 -2.82 -7.18 -20.53
CA TYR A 263 -2.30 -5.86 -20.18
C TYR A 263 -3.42 -4.84 -20.00
N VAL A 264 -3.23 -3.94 -19.04
CA VAL A 264 -4.09 -2.79 -18.79
C VAL A 264 -3.37 -1.55 -19.32
N VAL A 265 -4.12 -0.69 -20.02
CA VAL A 265 -3.65 0.61 -20.48
C VAL A 265 -4.41 1.69 -19.71
N ARG A 266 -3.68 2.55 -19.00
CA ARG A 266 -4.20 3.72 -18.30
C ARG A 266 -4.26 4.89 -19.28
N ASN A 267 -5.37 5.62 -19.23
CA ASN A 267 -5.59 6.83 -20.03
C ASN A 267 -4.98 8.05 -19.34
#